data_AF-A0A2A6CG50-F1
#
_entry.id   AF-A0A2A6CG50-F1
#
_cell.length_a   1.000
_cell.length_b   1.000
_cell.length_c   1.000
_cell.angle_alpha   90.00
_cell.angle_beta   90.00
_cell.angle_gamma   90.00
#
_symmetry.space_group_name_H-M   'P 1'
#
loop_
_entity.id
_entity.type
_entity.pdbx_description
1 polymer ?
#
loop_
_entity_poly.entity_id
_entity_poly.type
_entity_poly.pdbx_seq_one_letter_code
_entity_poly.pdbx_strand_id
1 'polypeptide(L)'
;MKASFVSTMTNSHMINEKATRAVLIGFAEKQTPEETDLADLKTVSDMFRLMGDDHLLSICENVTFHRHPIEKREGARDRPIKIQFQNNKDRDHFIAVARQKQACRLSGSVHAFVRRDLTIEELDVDRSLRREAGKRNAEAGQLEYVVRDLRVVRLSNPRPLPPRSQQALDRAIAAQSAASTSSSLPPALSSLTTLSHPAPSHPRSQSSSSFGRGRGRG
;
A
#
# COMPACT_ATOMS: atom_id res chain seq x y z
N MET A 1 17.59 27.97 15.81
CA MET A 1 18.30 27.42 14.63
C MET A 1 18.96 26.05 14.86
N LYS A 2 18.49 25.19 15.78
CA LYS A 2 19.06 23.84 16.01
C LYS A 2 18.15 22.69 15.53
N ALA A 3 16.83 22.89 15.51
CA ALA A 3 15.87 21.83 15.16
C ALA A 3 15.82 21.48 13.66
N SER A 4 16.01 22.46 12.77
CA SER A 4 15.98 22.23 11.31
C SER A 4 17.20 21.43 10.84
N PHE A 5 18.39 21.70 11.39
CA PHE A 5 19.64 21.05 10.98
C PHE A 5 19.71 19.59 11.44
N VAL A 6 19.25 19.30 12.67
CA VAL A 6 19.18 17.92 13.19
C VAL A 6 18.19 17.08 12.40
N SER A 7 17.03 17.65 12.03
CA SER A 7 16.01 16.98 11.20
C SER A 7 16.52 16.67 9.79
N THR A 8 17.33 17.56 9.19
CA THR A 8 17.93 17.29 7.87
C THR A 8 19.01 16.21 7.91
N MET A 9 19.82 16.15 8.99
CA MET A 9 20.87 15.12 9.11
C MET A 9 20.30 13.73 9.39
N THR A 10 19.26 13.62 10.22
CA THR A 10 18.59 12.34 10.47
C THR A 10 17.89 11.82 9.21
N ASN A 11 17.25 12.71 8.44
CA ASN A 11 16.62 12.34 7.18
C ASN A 11 17.68 11.90 6.14
N SER A 12 18.81 12.61 6.04
CA SER A 12 19.92 12.23 5.16
C SER A 12 20.53 10.87 5.53
N HIS A 13 20.74 10.59 6.83
CA HIS A 13 21.23 9.29 7.29
C HIS A 13 20.25 8.16 6.94
N MET A 14 18.95 8.36 7.19
CA MET A 14 17.92 7.36 6.87
C MET A 14 17.84 7.10 5.35
N ILE A 15 17.94 8.14 4.53
CA ILE A 15 17.98 8.03 3.07
C ILE A 15 19.21 7.24 2.64
N ASN A 16 20.38 7.54 3.21
CA ASN A 16 21.62 6.84 2.87
C ASN A 16 21.57 5.36 3.26
N GLU A 17 21.10 5.06 4.47
CA GLU A 17 20.92 3.67 4.93
C GLU A 17 19.94 2.90 4.03
N LYS A 18 18.83 3.52 3.60
CA LYS A 18 17.91 2.93 2.61
C LYS A 18 18.54 2.76 1.23
N ALA A 19 19.36 3.71 0.79
CA ALA A 19 20.05 3.65 -0.51
C ALA A 19 21.01 2.45 -0.61
N THR A 20 21.54 2.00 0.53
CA THR A 20 22.40 0.81 0.61
C THR A 20 21.66 -0.50 0.91
N ARG A 21 20.32 -0.48 0.99
CA ARG A 21 19.52 -1.67 1.32
C ARG A 21 18.78 -2.29 0.14
N ALA A 22 18.74 -3.60 0.14
CA ALA A 22 17.81 -4.40 -0.63
C ALA A 22 16.77 -5.05 0.29
N VAL A 23 15.61 -5.39 -0.28
CA VAL A 23 14.51 -6.02 0.44
C VAL A 23 14.08 -7.27 -0.33
N LEU A 24 14.09 -8.41 0.35
CA LEU A 24 13.47 -9.64 -0.09
C LEU A 24 12.06 -9.74 0.47
N ILE A 25 11.10 -9.97 -0.40
CA ILE A 25 9.68 -10.10 -0.06
C ILE A 25 9.22 -11.47 -0.50
N GLY A 26 8.36 -12.11 0.30
CA GLY A 26 7.69 -13.37 -0.07
C GLY A 26 8.39 -14.65 0.39
N PHE A 27 9.41 -14.55 1.24
CA PHE A 27 10.01 -15.68 1.93
C PHE A 27 9.25 -15.98 3.21
N ALA A 28 8.81 -17.24 3.38
CA ALA A 28 8.03 -17.65 4.54
C ALA A 28 8.86 -17.59 5.84
N GLU A 29 8.19 -17.27 6.95
CA GLU A 29 8.76 -17.46 8.29
C GLU A 29 8.49 -18.89 8.78
N LYS A 30 9.27 -19.32 9.78
CA LYS A 30 9.09 -20.61 10.45
C LYS A 30 8.23 -20.45 11.70
N GLN A 31 7.96 -21.57 12.38
CA GLN A 31 7.15 -21.59 13.60
C GLN A 31 7.83 -20.81 14.72
N THR A 32 9.16 -20.92 14.82
CA THR A 32 9.96 -20.25 15.84
C THR A 32 10.83 -19.15 15.24
N PRO A 33 11.20 -18.12 16.03
CA PRO A 33 12.14 -17.09 15.59
C PRO A 33 13.51 -17.66 15.21
N GLU A 34 14.05 -18.59 16.01
CA GLU A 34 15.37 -19.19 15.77
C GLU A 34 15.43 -19.99 14.47
N GLU A 35 14.39 -20.78 14.16
CA GLU A 35 14.29 -21.48 12.89
C GLU A 35 14.16 -20.51 11.70
N THR A 36 13.48 -19.38 11.92
CA THR A 36 13.35 -18.33 10.91
C THR A 36 14.69 -17.69 10.61
N ASP A 37 15.46 -17.34 11.64
CA ASP A 37 16.79 -16.74 11.49
C ASP A 37 17.76 -17.69 10.78
N LEU A 38 17.73 -18.98 11.12
CA LEU A 38 18.54 -20.00 10.44
C LEU A 38 18.11 -20.19 8.97
N ALA A 39 16.81 -20.20 8.70
CA ALA A 39 16.28 -20.28 7.34
C ALA A 39 16.63 -19.04 6.51
N ASP A 40 16.64 -17.86 7.13
CA ASP A 40 17.00 -16.60 6.48
C ASP A 40 18.48 -16.55 6.14
N LEU A 41 19.34 -16.95 7.09
CA LEU A 41 20.78 -17.09 6.86
C LEU A 41 21.06 -18.02 5.66
N LYS A 42 20.42 -19.18 5.65
CA LYS A 42 20.52 -20.12 4.53
C LYS A 42 20.02 -19.49 3.23
N THR A 43 18.86 -18.84 3.26
CA THR A 43 18.26 -18.21 2.08
C THR A 43 19.18 -17.15 1.48
N VAL A 44 19.71 -16.25 2.30
CA VAL A 44 20.61 -15.19 1.85
C VAL A 44 21.90 -15.80 1.29
N SER A 45 22.54 -16.72 2.02
CA SER A 45 23.74 -17.43 1.55
C SER A 45 23.51 -18.18 0.23
N ASP A 46 22.39 -18.88 0.10
CA ASP A 46 22.06 -19.64 -1.12
C ASP A 46 21.80 -18.68 -2.29
N MET A 47 21.21 -17.51 -2.06
CA MET A 47 21.06 -16.49 -3.10
C MET A 47 22.42 -16.03 -3.65
N PHE A 48 23.39 -15.73 -2.78
CA PHE A 48 24.75 -15.36 -3.21
C PHE A 48 25.41 -16.47 -4.04
N ARG A 49 25.30 -17.73 -3.60
CA ARG A 49 25.83 -18.89 -4.34
C ARG A 49 25.14 -19.12 -5.68
N LEU A 50 23.81 -19.06 -5.72
CA LEU A 50 23.01 -19.28 -6.93
C LEU A 50 23.25 -18.21 -8.00
N MET A 51 23.60 -16.99 -7.59
CA MET A 51 23.96 -15.94 -8.54
C MET A 51 25.28 -16.23 -9.26
N GLY A 52 26.22 -16.90 -8.58
CA GLY A 52 27.51 -17.31 -9.16
C GLY A 52 28.35 -16.13 -9.65
N ASP A 53 28.29 -15.00 -8.95
CA ASP A 53 29.03 -13.78 -9.25
C ASP A 53 30.16 -13.62 -8.22
N ASP A 54 31.40 -13.61 -8.67
CA ASP A 54 32.60 -13.63 -7.82
C ASP A 54 32.67 -12.39 -6.91
N HIS A 55 32.27 -11.22 -7.43
CA HIS A 55 32.25 -9.99 -6.64
C HIS A 55 31.22 -10.09 -5.52
N LEU A 56 29.99 -10.53 -5.82
CA LEU A 56 28.94 -10.72 -4.81
C LEU A 56 29.32 -11.77 -3.77
N LEU A 57 30.00 -12.85 -4.18
CA LEU A 57 30.51 -13.86 -3.26
C LEU A 57 31.56 -13.28 -2.30
N SER A 58 32.47 -12.44 -2.81
CA SER A 58 33.52 -11.81 -1.98
C SER A 58 32.98 -10.88 -0.90
N ILE A 59 31.82 -10.26 -1.12
CA ILE A 59 31.19 -9.35 -0.16
C ILE A 59 30.13 -10.01 0.72
N CYS A 60 29.81 -11.30 0.50
CA CYS A 60 28.71 -11.99 1.16
C CYS A 60 28.84 -11.96 2.70
N GLU A 61 30.06 -12.06 3.22
CA GLU A 61 30.34 -12.03 4.67
C GLU A 61 30.21 -10.63 5.29
N ASN A 62 30.31 -9.58 4.47
CA ASN A 62 30.27 -8.19 4.91
C ASN A 62 28.85 -7.59 4.91
N VAL A 63 27.87 -8.40 4.54
CA VAL A 63 26.46 -8.02 4.44
C VAL A 63 25.72 -8.44 5.70
N THR A 64 24.88 -7.56 6.23
CA THR A 64 23.99 -7.89 7.36
C THR A 64 22.55 -7.95 6.90
N PHE A 65 21.72 -8.74 7.57
CA PHE A 65 20.31 -8.84 7.24
C PHE A 65 19.44 -9.08 8.47
N HIS A 66 18.17 -8.67 8.40
CA HIS A 66 17.18 -8.89 9.45
C HIS A 66 15.76 -8.83 8.88
N ARG A 67 14.79 -9.42 9.58
CA ARG A 67 13.36 -9.27 9.29
C ARG A 67 12.84 -7.92 9.83
N HIS A 68 11.94 -7.26 9.09
CA HIS A 68 11.36 -5.98 9.50
C HIS A 68 9.82 -5.98 9.44
N PRO A 69 9.10 -5.48 10.46
CA PRO A 69 9.59 -4.98 11.75
C PRO A 69 10.22 -6.10 12.62
N ILE A 70 11.00 -5.76 13.64
CA ILE A 70 11.70 -6.74 14.50
C ILE A 70 10.73 -7.69 15.20
N GLU A 71 9.56 -7.20 15.56
CA GLU A 71 8.49 -8.00 16.16
C GLU A 71 7.39 -8.28 15.14
N LYS A 72 6.98 -9.53 15.03
CA LYS A 72 5.84 -9.92 14.19
C LYS A 72 4.55 -9.64 14.95
N ARG A 73 3.65 -8.90 14.31
CA ARG A 73 2.27 -8.78 14.81
C ARG A 73 1.52 -10.08 14.55
N GLU A 74 0.73 -10.51 15.52
CA GLU A 74 -0.09 -11.71 15.37
C GLU A 74 -1.04 -11.60 14.17
N GLY A 75 -1.16 -12.69 13.39
CA GLY A 75 -1.95 -12.71 12.16
C GLY A 75 -1.40 -11.85 11.00
N ALA A 76 -0.25 -11.19 11.16
CA ALA A 76 0.38 -10.45 10.09
C ALA A 76 1.05 -11.39 9.07
N ARG A 77 1.18 -10.88 7.84
CA ARG A 77 1.94 -11.54 6.78
C ARG A 77 3.41 -11.70 7.16
N ASP A 78 4.07 -12.63 6.49
CA ASP A 78 5.51 -12.83 6.67
C ASP A 78 6.29 -11.56 6.39
N ARG A 79 7.22 -11.27 7.30
CA ARG A 79 7.97 -10.03 7.31
C ARG A 79 9.01 -10.02 6.20
N PRO A 80 9.24 -8.91 5.50
CA PRO A 80 10.35 -8.81 4.55
C PRO A 80 11.71 -8.96 5.23
N ILE A 81 12.68 -9.52 4.51
CA ILE A 81 14.09 -9.54 4.90
C ILE A 81 14.77 -8.31 4.30
N LYS A 82 15.38 -7.49 5.14
CA LYS A 82 16.21 -6.35 4.74
C LYS A 82 17.66 -6.77 4.73
N ILE A 83 18.36 -6.51 3.62
CA ILE A 83 19.77 -6.81 3.42
C ILE A 83 20.51 -5.47 3.29
N GLN A 84 21.51 -5.27 4.14
CA GLN A 84 22.31 -4.06 4.25
C GLN A 84 23.69 -4.29 3.62
N PHE A 85 23.98 -3.50 2.58
CA PHE A 85 25.26 -3.50 1.89
C PHE A 85 26.14 -2.35 2.37
N GLN A 86 27.44 -2.43 2.09
CA GLN A 86 28.40 -1.36 2.40
C GLN A 86 28.20 -0.13 1.50
N ASN A 87 27.77 -0.34 0.25
CA ASN A 87 27.54 0.73 -0.70
C ASN A 87 26.33 0.43 -1.61
N ASN A 88 25.84 1.48 -2.28
CA ASN A 88 24.69 1.39 -3.16
C ASN A 88 24.97 0.64 -4.47
N LYS A 89 26.22 0.62 -4.93
CA LYS A 89 26.64 -0.07 -6.17
C LYS A 89 26.52 -1.57 -6.02
N ASP A 90 27.02 -2.13 -4.92
CA ASP A 90 26.93 -3.56 -4.60
C ASP A 90 25.48 -3.97 -4.42
N ARG A 91 24.68 -3.14 -3.74
CA ARG A 91 23.24 -3.32 -3.62
C ARG A 91 22.57 -3.39 -4.99
N ASP A 92 22.87 -2.43 -5.88
CA ASP A 92 22.25 -2.38 -7.21
C ASP A 92 22.71 -3.54 -8.10
N HIS A 93 23.99 -3.93 -8.02
CA HIS A 93 24.55 -5.10 -8.69
C HIS A 93 23.86 -6.39 -8.22
N PHE A 94 23.73 -6.58 -6.90
CA PHE A 94 23.00 -7.68 -6.30
C PHE A 94 21.57 -7.79 -6.83
N ILE A 95 20.82 -6.68 -6.85
CA ILE A 95 19.44 -6.67 -7.35
C ILE A 95 19.40 -7.03 -8.85
N ALA A 96 20.32 -6.50 -9.65
CA ALA A 96 20.37 -6.75 -11.09
C ALA A 96 20.64 -8.25 -11.38
N VAL A 97 21.68 -8.81 -10.77
CA VAL A 97 22.05 -10.22 -10.94
C VAL A 97 20.97 -11.14 -10.39
N ALA A 98 20.42 -10.87 -9.22
CA ALA A 98 19.34 -11.67 -8.63
C ALA A 98 18.09 -11.72 -9.54
N ARG A 99 17.73 -10.60 -10.18
CA ARG A 99 16.64 -10.54 -11.15
C ARG A 99 16.98 -11.29 -12.43
N GLN A 100 18.19 -11.10 -12.97
CA GLN A 100 18.64 -11.77 -14.19
C GLN A 100 18.65 -13.29 -14.03
N LYS A 101 19.21 -13.78 -12.91
CA LYS A 101 19.32 -15.21 -12.60
C LYS A 101 18.04 -15.81 -12.02
N GLN A 102 16.99 -15.01 -11.80
CA GLN A 102 15.76 -15.43 -11.14
C GLN A 102 16.05 -16.10 -9.77
N ALA A 103 17.01 -15.57 -9.02
CA ALA A 103 17.53 -16.19 -7.80
C ALA A 103 16.44 -16.52 -6.78
N CYS A 104 15.44 -15.64 -6.60
CA CYS A 104 14.30 -15.89 -5.70
C CYS A 104 13.44 -17.11 -6.11
N ARG A 105 13.32 -17.37 -7.42
CA ARG A 105 12.61 -18.56 -7.92
C ARG A 105 13.47 -19.80 -7.72
N LEU A 106 14.77 -19.71 -7.97
CA LEU A 106 15.72 -20.80 -7.77
C LEU A 106 15.85 -21.19 -6.28
N SER A 107 15.69 -20.24 -5.36
CA SER A 107 15.63 -20.50 -3.92
C SER A 107 14.28 -21.07 -3.46
N GLY A 108 13.45 -21.58 -4.38
CA GLY A 108 12.20 -22.29 -4.07
C GLY A 108 10.97 -21.42 -3.80
N SER A 109 11.09 -20.09 -3.84
CA SER A 109 9.99 -19.17 -3.54
C SER A 109 9.46 -18.49 -4.80
N VAL A 110 8.44 -19.10 -5.43
CA VAL A 110 7.86 -18.63 -6.71
C VAL A 110 7.31 -17.20 -6.64
N HIS A 111 6.79 -16.81 -5.48
CA HIS A 111 6.22 -15.48 -5.24
C HIS A 111 7.21 -14.49 -4.63
N ALA A 112 8.45 -14.92 -4.37
CA ALA A 112 9.44 -14.05 -3.80
C ALA A 112 10.08 -13.15 -4.86
N PHE A 113 10.44 -11.94 -4.44
CA PHE A 113 11.14 -10.99 -5.29
C PHE A 113 12.02 -10.06 -4.48
N VAL A 114 13.00 -9.47 -5.17
CA VAL A 114 13.96 -8.51 -4.62
C VAL A 114 13.73 -7.12 -5.19
N ARG A 115 13.85 -6.11 -4.33
CA ARG A 115 13.81 -4.69 -4.71
C ARG A 115 14.69 -3.83 -3.78
N ARG A 116 14.80 -2.54 -4.09
CA ARG A 116 15.40 -1.54 -3.21
C ARG A 116 14.54 -1.31 -1.97
N ASP A 117 15.16 -0.94 -0.83
CA ASP A 117 14.41 -0.40 0.32
C ASP A 117 13.98 1.03 0.00
N LEU A 118 12.69 1.21 -0.27
CA LEU A 118 12.12 2.48 -0.69
C LEU A 118 11.85 3.38 0.53
N THR A 119 12.07 4.67 0.36
CA THR A 119 11.61 5.72 1.29
C THR A 119 10.08 5.76 1.39
N ILE A 120 9.55 6.52 2.35
CA ILE A 120 8.09 6.61 2.55
C ILE A 120 7.45 7.26 1.31
N GLU A 121 8.08 8.31 0.79
CA GLU A 121 7.68 9.06 -0.38
C GLU A 121 7.69 8.17 -1.63
N GLU A 122 8.76 7.38 -1.82
CA GLU A 122 8.84 6.41 -2.92
C GLU A 122 7.82 5.28 -2.78
N LEU A 123 7.48 4.85 -1.55
CA LEU A 123 6.43 3.86 -1.32
C LEU A 123 5.05 4.42 -1.69
N ASP A 124 4.80 5.71 -1.49
CA ASP A 124 3.53 6.33 -1.86
C ASP A 124 3.39 6.44 -3.38
N VAL A 125 4.49 6.73 -4.07
CA VAL A 125 4.57 6.65 -5.53
C VAL A 125 4.38 5.20 -6.01
N ASP A 126 5.04 4.21 -5.41
CA ASP A 126 4.83 2.78 -5.75
C ASP A 126 3.35 2.38 -5.56
N ARG A 127 2.72 2.83 -4.48
CA ARG A 127 1.29 2.58 -4.19
C ARG A 127 0.36 3.24 -5.18
N SER A 128 0.66 4.43 -5.68
CA SER A 128 -0.17 5.11 -6.69
C SER A 128 -0.04 4.41 -8.05
N LEU A 129 1.18 4.06 -8.45
CA LEU A 129 1.46 3.33 -9.69
C LEU A 129 0.81 1.94 -9.70
N ARG A 130 0.81 1.23 -8.56
CA ARG A 130 0.13 -0.07 -8.45
C ARG A 130 -1.38 0.04 -8.59
N ARG A 131 -1.98 1.09 -8.04
CA ARG A 131 -3.41 1.38 -8.23
C ARG A 131 -3.71 1.66 -9.70
N GLU A 132 -2.89 2.47 -10.34
CA GLU A 132 -3.02 2.81 -11.76
C GLU A 132 -2.86 1.58 -12.67
N ALA A 133 -1.82 0.76 -12.45
CA ALA A 133 -1.63 -0.50 -13.16
C ALA A 133 -2.78 -1.49 -12.93
N GLY A 134 -3.31 -1.55 -11.69
CA GLY A 134 -4.49 -2.35 -11.36
C GLY A 134 -5.73 -1.92 -12.13
N LYS A 135 -5.96 -0.61 -12.28
CA LYS A 135 -7.05 -0.06 -13.10
C LYS A 135 -6.91 -0.45 -14.57
N ARG A 136 -5.72 -0.26 -15.16
CA ARG A 136 -5.45 -0.66 -16.55
C ARG A 136 -5.63 -2.16 -16.78
N ASN A 137 -5.20 -2.98 -15.82
CA ASN A 137 -5.38 -4.44 -15.89
C ASN A 137 -6.85 -4.86 -15.81
N ALA A 138 -7.65 -4.15 -14.99
CA ALA A 138 -9.08 -4.41 -14.90
C ALA A 138 -9.79 -4.04 -16.22
N GLU A 139 -9.41 -2.94 -16.84
CA GLU A 139 -9.92 -2.52 -18.17
C GLU A 139 -9.50 -3.50 -19.28
N ALA A 140 -8.25 -3.99 -19.23
CA ALA A 140 -7.73 -4.96 -20.20
C ALA A 140 -8.26 -6.40 -20.00
N GLY A 141 -8.89 -6.68 -18.85
CA GLY A 141 -9.35 -8.04 -18.48
C GLY A 141 -8.21 -9.02 -18.17
N GLN A 142 -6.96 -8.57 -18.12
CA GLN A 142 -5.77 -9.38 -17.93
C GLN A 142 -4.66 -8.61 -17.21
N LEU A 143 -3.73 -9.34 -16.57
CA LEU A 143 -2.51 -8.81 -15.99
C LEU A 143 -1.50 -8.47 -17.09
N GLU A 144 -1.65 -7.29 -17.66
CA GLU A 144 -0.78 -6.75 -18.71
C GLU A 144 0.23 -5.72 -18.17
N TYR A 145 -0.13 -4.94 -17.16
CA TYR A 145 0.65 -3.86 -16.58
C TYR A 145 1.15 -4.23 -15.18
N VAL A 146 2.44 -4.01 -14.91
CA VAL A 146 3.06 -4.22 -13.60
C VAL A 146 3.94 -3.04 -13.22
N VAL A 147 4.18 -2.82 -11.94
CA VAL A 147 5.12 -1.80 -11.47
C VAL A 147 6.50 -2.40 -11.28
N ARG A 148 7.52 -1.82 -11.93
CA ARG A 148 8.93 -2.16 -11.74
C ARG A 148 9.73 -0.87 -11.62
N ASP A 149 10.59 -0.77 -10.63
CA ASP A 149 11.49 0.37 -10.41
C ASP A 149 10.78 1.73 -10.49
N LEU A 150 9.63 1.84 -9.81
CA LEU A 150 8.76 3.03 -9.77
C LEU A 150 8.24 3.47 -11.15
N ARG A 151 8.03 2.52 -12.06
CA ARG A 151 7.41 2.76 -13.37
C ARG A 151 6.41 1.67 -13.71
N VAL A 152 5.36 2.02 -14.43
CA VAL A 152 4.44 1.03 -15.01
C VAL A 152 5.08 0.46 -16.27
N VAL A 153 5.22 -0.85 -16.31
CA VAL A 153 5.80 -1.63 -17.40
C VAL A 153 4.75 -2.57 -17.95
N ARG A 154 4.62 -2.62 -19.27
CA ARG A 154 3.78 -3.57 -19.99
C ARG A 154 4.51 -4.92 -20.12
N LEU A 155 3.83 -6.00 -19.77
CA LEU A 155 4.33 -7.36 -19.92
C LEU A 155 4.16 -7.81 -21.37
N SER A 156 5.20 -8.43 -21.94
CA SER A 156 5.12 -9.06 -23.27
C SER A 156 4.19 -10.27 -23.30
N ASN A 157 4.08 -10.97 -22.16
CA ASN A 157 3.21 -12.13 -21.98
C ASN A 157 2.18 -11.80 -20.87
N PRO A 158 1.01 -11.24 -21.25
CA PRO A 158 -0.08 -11.01 -20.32
C PRO A 158 -0.54 -12.30 -19.64
N ARG A 159 -1.04 -12.20 -18.41
CA ARG A 159 -1.58 -13.33 -17.66
C ARG A 159 -3.06 -13.13 -17.37
N PRO A 160 -3.88 -14.18 -17.27
CA PRO A 160 -5.27 -14.02 -16.87
C PRO A 160 -5.36 -13.38 -15.47
N LEU A 161 -6.40 -12.58 -15.25
CA LEU A 161 -6.71 -12.09 -13.92
C LEU A 161 -7.03 -13.29 -13.01
N PRO A 162 -6.57 -13.27 -11.74
CA PRO A 162 -7.02 -14.26 -10.77
C PRO A 162 -8.54 -14.23 -10.66
N PRO A 163 -9.23 -15.38 -10.54
CA PRO A 163 -10.65 -15.39 -10.27
C PRO A 163 -10.93 -14.60 -8.98
N ARG A 164 -11.86 -13.65 -9.04
CA ARG A 164 -12.27 -12.90 -7.84
C ARG A 164 -12.93 -13.89 -6.89
N SER A 165 -12.42 -13.98 -5.66
CA SER A 165 -13.14 -14.70 -4.60
C SER A 165 -14.46 -14.00 -4.28
N GLN A 166 -15.48 -14.76 -3.88
CA GLN A 166 -16.78 -14.22 -3.48
C GLN A 166 -16.63 -13.07 -2.45
N GLN A 167 -15.73 -13.26 -1.47
CA GLN A 167 -15.38 -12.23 -0.47
C GLN A 167 -14.79 -10.95 -1.05
N ALA A 168 -14.02 -11.04 -2.15
CA ALA A 168 -13.49 -9.86 -2.83
C ALA A 168 -14.58 -9.12 -3.60
N LEU A 169 -15.57 -9.85 -4.14
CA LEU A 169 -16.75 -9.28 -4.78
C LEU A 169 -17.62 -8.56 -3.75
N ASP A 170 -17.90 -9.19 -2.62
CA ASP A 170 -18.71 -8.61 -1.54
C ASP A 170 -18.08 -7.33 -0.97
N ARG A 171 -16.76 -7.32 -0.75
CA ARG A 171 -16.03 -6.10 -0.34
C ARG A 171 -16.07 -5.00 -1.39
N ALA A 172 -15.97 -5.35 -2.68
CA ALA A 172 -16.04 -4.36 -3.76
C ALA A 172 -17.44 -3.75 -3.86
N ILE A 173 -18.50 -4.53 -3.63
CA ILE A 173 -19.88 -4.06 -3.58
C ILE A 173 -20.06 -3.12 -2.38
N ALA A 174 -19.64 -3.53 -1.18
CA ALA A 174 -19.74 -2.71 0.03
C ALA A 174 -18.98 -1.37 -0.09
N ALA A 175 -17.78 -1.38 -0.67
CA ALA A 175 -16.99 -0.16 -0.88
C ALA A 175 -17.63 0.81 -1.89
N GLN A 176 -18.29 0.29 -2.92
CA GLN A 176 -19.02 1.10 -3.89
C GLN A 176 -20.30 1.71 -3.28
N SER A 177 -21.03 0.94 -2.47
CA SER A 177 -22.22 1.45 -1.76
C SER A 177 -21.90 2.56 -0.75
N ALA A 178 -20.74 2.48 -0.08
CA ALA A 178 -20.27 3.51 0.86
C ALA A 178 -19.81 4.80 0.17
N ALA A 179 -19.22 4.70 -1.02
CA ALA A 179 -18.84 5.88 -1.81
C ALA A 179 -20.08 6.65 -2.31
N SER A 180 -21.12 5.94 -2.75
CA SER A 180 -22.37 6.51 -3.26
C SER A 180 -23.25 7.19 -2.20
N THR A 181 -23.07 6.88 -0.91
CA THR A 181 -23.83 7.51 0.19
C THR A 181 -23.23 8.83 0.67
N SER A 182 -22.00 9.16 0.26
CA SER A 182 -21.32 10.41 0.67
C SER A 182 -21.56 11.60 -0.28
N SER A 183 -22.29 11.40 -1.38
CA SER A 183 -22.50 12.43 -2.42
C SER A 183 -23.90 13.06 -2.47
N SER A 184 -24.80 12.81 -1.52
CA SER A 184 -26.09 13.52 -1.48
C SER A 184 -26.08 14.66 -0.46
N LEU A 185 -25.90 15.89 -0.97
CA LEU A 185 -26.37 17.13 -0.33
C LEU A 185 -27.86 16.99 0.05
N PRO A 186 -28.33 17.62 1.15
CA PRO A 186 -29.72 17.47 1.58
C PRO A 186 -30.65 18.36 0.73
N PRO A 187 -31.73 17.82 0.13
CA PRO A 187 -32.80 18.66 -0.38
C PRO A 187 -33.90 18.85 0.66
N ALA A 188 -34.42 20.07 0.65
CA ALA A 188 -35.46 20.62 1.49
C ALA A 188 -36.86 20.02 1.26
N LEU A 189 -37.68 20.21 2.30
CA LEU A 189 -39.15 20.33 2.36
C LEU A 189 -39.95 20.30 1.04
N SER A 190 -41.01 19.46 1.01
CA SER A 190 -42.42 19.79 0.66
C SER A 190 -43.26 18.48 0.61
N SER A 191 -44.26 18.28 1.49
CA SER A 191 -45.73 18.47 1.26
C SER A 191 -46.35 17.42 0.29
N LEU A 192 -47.47 16.70 0.51
CA LEU A 192 -48.78 16.99 1.12
C LEU A 192 -49.55 15.69 1.55
N THR A 193 -50.19 15.79 2.73
CA THR A 193 -51.53 15.36 3.21
C THR A 193 -52.54 14.54 2.38
N THR A 194 -53.20 13.56 3.04
CA THR A 194 -54.68 13.30 3.01
C THR A 194 -55.12 12.61 4.32
N LEU A 195 -55.78 13.31 5.27
CA LEU A 195 -57.23 13.39 5.49
C LEU A 195 -57.89 12.18 6.20
N SER A 196 -58.10 12.30 7.51
CA SER A 196 -59.18 11.65 8.25
C SER A 196 -59.71 12.58 9.36
N HIS A 197 -60.98 12.96 9.21
CA HIS A 197 -61.86 13.69 10.13
C HIS A 197 -62.59 12.70 11.08
N PRO A 198 -63.48 13.11 12.02
CA PRO A 198 -63.52 14.28 12.93
C PRO A 198 -63.84 13.83 14.40
N ALA A 199 -63.75 14.63 15.48
CA ALA A 199 -64.72 15.62 16.02
C ALA A 199 -64.56 15.62 17.59
N PRO A 200 -65.26 16.45 18.40
CA PRO A 200 -64.91 17.84 18.70
C PRO A 200 -64.84 18.15 20.22
N SER A 201 -64.21 19.26 20.60
CA SER A 201 -64.69 20.10 21.72
C SER A 201 -64.06 21.50 21.70
N HIS A 202 -64.96 22.48 21.70
CA HIS A 202 -64.87 23.94 21.84
C HIS A 202 -64.12 24.45 23.08
N PRO A 203 -64.01 25.78 23.35
CA PRO A 203 -64.08 26.98 22.47
C PRO A 203 -63.03 28.08 22.77
N ARG A 204 -63.04 29.14 21.91
CA ARG A 204 -62.80 30.58 22.21
C ARG A 204 -61.37 30.98 22.65
N SER A 205 -60.78 32.11 22.27
CA SER A 205 -61.29 33.38 21.74
C SER A 205 -60.11 34.28 21.29
N GLN A 206 -60.39 35.17 20.33
CA GLN A 206 -59.90 36.57 20.23
C GLN A 206 -58.39 36.79 19.96
N SER A 207 -57.91 37.42 18.88
CA SER A 207 -58.22 38.64 18.12
C SER A 207 -57.10 39.68 18.26
N SER A 208 -56.98 40.54 17.24
CA SER A 208 -56.11 41.71 17.05
C SER A 208 -54.72 41.42 16.47
N SER A 209 -54.38 41.74 15.22
CA SER A 209 -54.43 43.00 14.43
C SER A 209 -53.50 44.09 14.95
N SER A 210 -52.42 44.39 14.24
CA SER A 210 -52.22 45.72 13.67
C SER A 210 -50.98 45.79 12.78
N PHE A 211 -51.17 46.54 11.69
CA PHE A 211 -50.23 46.91 10.66
C PHE A 211 -49.23 47.98 11.15
N GLY A 212 -48.06 48.06 10.51
CA GLY A 212 -47.19 49.23 10.59
C GLY A 212 -46.05 49.20 9.57
N ARG A 213 -46.27 49.81 8.40
CA ARG A 213 -45.23 50.13 7.41
C ARG A 213 -44.44 51.36 7.86
N GLY A 214 -43.15 51.41 7.56
CA GLY A 214 -42.36 52.64 7.62
C GLY A 214 -41.04 52.51 6.84
N ARG A 215 -40.92 53.24 5.75
CA ARG A 215 -39.71 53.44 4.93
C ARG A 215 -38.94 54.69 5.41
N GLY A 216 -37.63 54.71 5.19
CA GLY A 216 -36.78 55.92 5.14
C GLY A 216 -35.31 55.51 5.35
N ARG A 217 -34.49 55.37 4.29
CA ARG A 217 -33.67 56.40 3.61
C ARG A 217 -32.76 57.19 4.57
N GLY A 218 -31.45 57.11 4.29
CA GLY A 218 -30.36 57.82 4.93
C GLY A 218 -29.07 57.09 4.61
#